data_AF-A0A9W8K873-F1
#
_entry.id   AF-A0A9W8K873-F1
#
_cell.length_a   1.000
_cell.length_b   1.000
_cell.length_c   1.000
_cell.angle_alpha   90.00
_cell.angle_beta   90.00
_cell.angle_gamma   90.00
#
_symmetry.space_group_name_H-M   'P 1'
#
loop_
_entity.id
_entity.type
_entity.pdbx_description
1 polymer ?
#
loop_
_entity_poly.entity_id
_entity_poly.type
_entity_poly.pdbx_seq_one_letter_code
_entity_poly.pdbx_strand_id
1 'polypeptide(L)'
;MAELATVPTADDRSRYETLKKELMQALPKKRAIDKQLAHIEVQIYNVEATYLAETAVHSGGNIIQGFENYLKNQTAGRRKFEIHDSDRIFSNSSLTYQKSLDLMGEGDESTATNDEYVKQPTPGPLTTIAVPPATRTQELSVAQTKKIKDRDYQRRKRASASMSHRSTGESDEELVSAVSSSSRRPPKRARLAATDDD
;
A
#
# COMPACT_ATOMS: atom_id res chain seq x y z
N MET A 1 -18.94 37.53 46.14
CA MET A 1 -18.63 36.40 47.04
C MET A 1 -17.41 35.70 46.50
N ALA A 2 -16.37 35.51 47.29
CA ALA A 2 -15.21 34.73 46.87
C ALA A 2 -15.52 33.23 47.07
N GLU A 3 -15.24 32.43 46.05
CA GLU A 3 -15.35 30.98 46.12
C GLU A 3 -14.31 30.46 47.12
N LEU A 4 -14.77 29.92 48.25
CA LEU A 4 -13.91 29.29 49.23
C LEU A 4 -13.37 27.99 48.64
N ALA A 5 -12.16 28.05 48.08
CA ALA A 5 -11.41 26.87 47.67
C ALA A 5 -11.29 25.91 48.85
N THR A 6 -12.09 24.83 48.81
CA THR A 6 -12.17 23.84 49.87
C THR A 6 -10.81 23.18 50.04
N VAL A 7 -10.14 23.44 51.16
CA VAL A 7 -8.81 22.90 51.46
C VAL A 7 -8.89 21.37 51.42
N PRO A 8 -8.07 20.67 50.59
CA PRO A 8 -8.17 19.22 50.46
C PRO A 8 -7.97 18.54 51.82
N THR A 9 -8.97 17.76 52.23
CA THR A 9 -8.99 17.05 53.51
C THR A 9 -7.92 15.95 53.52
N ALA A 10 -7.60 15.43 54.70
CA ALA A 10 -6.63 14.33 54.82
C ALA A 10 -7.07 13.09 54.00
N ASP A 11 -8.38 12.84 53.94
CA ASP A 11 -8.96 11.74 53.16
C ASP A 11 -8.84 11.98 51.65
N ASP A 12 -9.02 13.22 51.18
CA ASP A 12 -8.81 13.57 49.76
C ASP A 12 -7.36 13.36 49.34
N ARG A 13 -6.40 13.72 50.20
CA ARG A 13 -4.96 13.50 49.95
C ARG A 13 -4.61 12.01 49.93
N SER A 14 -5.19 11.23 50.84
CA SER A 14 -5.04 9.77 50.88
C SER A 14 -5.59 9.12 49.60
N ARG A 15 -6.81 9.51 49.18
CA ARG A 15 -7.44 9.07 47.92
C ARG A 15 -6.63 9.47 46.68
N TYR A 16 -6.03 10.66 46.69
CA TYR A 16 -5.17 11.09 45.58
C TYR A 16 -3.92 10.22 45.46
N GLU A 17 -3.22 9.92 46.56
CA GLU A 17 -2.02 9.09 46.51
C GLU A 17 -2.33 7.62 46.18
N THR A 18 -3.49 7.06 46.56
CA THR A 18 -3.91 5.73 46.12
C THR A 18 -4.20 5.69 44.62
N LEU A 19 -4.99 6.63 44.10
CA LEU A 19 -5.31 6.73 42.66
C LEU A 19 -4.06 6.99 41.81
N LYS A 20 -3.14 7.83 42.28
CA LYS A 20 -1.84 8.08 41.63
C LYS A 20 -0.99 6.82 41.57
N LYS A 21 -0.92 6.04 42.66
CA LYS A 21 -0.22 4.75 42.68
C LYS A 21 -0.87 3.73 41.74
N GLU A 22 -2.20 3.67 41.68
CA GLU A 22 -2.94 2.82 40.76
C GLU A 22 -2.66 3.18 39.30
N LEU A 23 -2.73 4.47 38.95
CA LEU A 23 -2.42 4.98 37.62
C LEU A 23 -0.98 4.66 37.20
N MET A 24 0.00 4.83 38.09
CA MET A 24 1.39 4.45 37.84
C MET A 24 1.57 2.94 37.57
N GLN A 25 0.70 2.08 38.13
CA GLN A 25 0.71 0.64 37.82
C GLN A 25 -0.10 0.30 36.57
N ALA A 26 -1.16 1.05 36.25
CA ALA A 26 -2.01 0.83 35.09
C ALA A 26 -1.30 1.19 33.77
N LEU A 27 -0.51 2.27 33.74
CA LEU A 27 0.22 2.73 32.55
C LEU A 27 1.15 1.66 31.93
N PRO A 28 2.08 1.01 32.68
CA PRO A 28 2.94 -0.03 32.12
C PRO A 28 2.15 -1.29 31.74
N LYS A 29 1.12 -1.66 32.51
CA LYS A 29 0.22 -2.79 32.17
C LYS A 29 -0.49 -2.53 30.84
N LYS A 30 -1.02 -1.33 30.63
CA LYS A 30 -1.63 -0.93 29.35
C LYS A 30 -0.63 -1.05 28.20
N ARG A 31 0.58 -0.47 28.33
CA ARG A 31 1.63 -0.57 27.30
C ARG A 31 2.02 -2.02 26.98
N ALA A 32 2.05 -2.90 27.98
CA ALA A 32 2.32 -4.33 27.78
C ALA A 32 1.19 -5.02 27.00
N ILE A 33 -0.07 -4.77 27.36
CA ILE A 33 -1.25 -5.30 26.66
C ILE A 33 -1.33 -4.75 25.22
N ASP A 34 -1.12 -3.45 25.02
CA ASP A 34 -1.09 -2.81 23.69
C ASP A 34 -0.04 -3.48 22.79
N LYS A 35 1.16 -3.81 23.33
CA LYS A 35 2.22 -4.54 22.60
C LYS A 35 1.85 -6.00 22.32
N GLN A 36 1.21 -6.69 23.27
CA GLN A 36 0.75 -8.07 23.09
C GLN A 36 -0.37 -8.16 22.04
N LEU A 37 -1.29 -7.21 22.03
CA LEU A 37 -2.35 -7.10 21.03
C LEU A 37 -1.75 -6.95 19.62
N ALA A 38 -0.83 -6.01 19.44
CA ALA A 38 -0.16 -5.82 18.14
C ALA A 38 0.55 -7.09 17.67
N HIS A 39 1.24 -7.79 18.57
CA HIS A 39 1.89 -9.07 18.25
C HIS A 39 0.90 -10.14 17.75
N ILE A 40 -0.24 -10.29 18.43
CA ILE A 40 -1.28 -11.26 18.05
C ILE A 40 -1.92 -10.88 16.72
N GLU A 41 -2.19 -9.60 16.46
CA GLU A 41 -2.77 -9.13 15.20
C GLU A 41 -1.85 -9.42 14.00
N VAL A 42 -0.53 -9.21 14.15
CA VAL A 42 0.45 -9.55 13.11
C VAL A 42 0.62 -11.07 12.95
N GLN A 43 0.54 -11.83 14.04
CA GLN A 43 0.51 -13.30 13.97
C GLN A 43 -0.71 -13.81 13.18
N ILE A 44 -1.91 -13.26 13.45
CA ILE A 44 -3.14 -13.58 12.72
C ILE A 44 -2.95 -13.29 11.23
N TYR A 45 -2.48 -12.09 10.87
CA TYR A 45 -2.26 -11.70 9.48
C TYR A 45 -1.32 -12.65 8.71
N ASN A 46 -0.25 -13.11 9.37
CA ASN A 46 0.74 -14.04 8.79
C ASN A 46 0.21 -15.47 8.65
N VAL A 47 -0.49 -15.98 9.67
CA VAL A 47 -1.12 -17.31 9.63
C VAL A 47 -2.25 -17.33 8.60
N GLU A 48 -3.05 -16.27 8.51
CA GLU A 48 -4.11 -16.10 7.52
C GLU A 48 -3.55 -16.06 6.08
N ALA A 49 -2.45 -15.32 5.85
CA ALA A 49 -1.76 -15.31 4.56
C ALA A 49 -1.29 -16.73 4.16
N THR A 50 -0.74 -17.48 5.11
CA THR A 50 -0.25 -18.85 4.91
C THR A 50 -1.41 -19.80 4.61
N TYR A 51 -2.49 -19.75 5.40
CA TYR A 51 -3.68 -20.58 5.23
C TYR A 51 -4.37 -20.33 3.87
N LEU A 52 -4.51 -19.07 3.46
CA LEU A 52 -5.11 -18.73 2.17
C LEU A 52 -4.21 -19.15 1.00
N ALA A 53 -2.88 -19.01 1.12
CA ALA A 53 -1.93 -19.49 0.11
C ALA A 53 -1.92 -21.01 -0.02
N GLU A 54 -1.99 -21.75 1.10
CA GLU A 54 -2.01 -23.21 1.11
C GLU A 54 -3.35 -23.74 0.57
N THR A 55 -4.48 -23.24 1.07
CA THR A 55 -5.80 -23.70 0.63
C THR A 55 -6.13 -23.29 -0.81
N ALA A 56 -5.56 -22.20 -1.32
CA ALA A 56 -5.60 -21.83 -2.74
C ALA A 56 -5.03 -22.92 -3.68
N VAL A 57 -4.06 -23.71 -3.22
CA VAL A 57 -3.46 -24.80 -4.00
C VAL A 57 -4.32 -26.07 -3.95
N HIS A 58 -5.05 -26.26 -2.85
CA HIS A 58 -5.86 -27.45 -2.59
C HIS A 58 -7.33 -27.20 -2.95
N SER A 59 -7.77 -27.69 -4.11
CA SER A 59 -9.14 -27.51 -4.65
C SER A 59 -10.31 -27.95 -3.74
N GLY A 60 -10.05 -28.51 -2.56
CA GLY A 60 -11.06 -28.93 -1.58
C GLY A 60 -11.77 -27.79 -0.83
N GLY A 61 -11.29 -26.55 -0.95
CA GLY A 61 -11.93 -25.35 -0.38
C GLY A 61 -11.35 -24.89 0.96
N ASN A 62 -11.92 -23.82 1.51
CA ASN A 62 -11.46 -23.18 2.75
C ASN A 62 -12.62 -22.56 3.53
N ILE A 63 -12.36 -22.03 4.74
CA ILE A 63 -13.41 -21.47 5.61
C ILE A 63 -14.17 -20.28 5.02
N ILE A 64 -13.63 -19.63 3.99
CA ILE A 64 -14.18 -18.42 3.37
C ILE A 64 -15.06 -18.76 2.16
N GLN A 65 -14.62 -19.75 1.36
CA GLN A 65 -15.29 -20.19 0.13
C GLN A 65 -16.18 -21.42 0.34
N GLY A 66 -16.09 -22.05 1.51
CA GLY A 66 -16.74 -23.32 1.83
C GLY A 66 -15.98 -24.55 1.32
N PHE A 67 -16.40 -25.73 1.80
CA PHE A 67 -15.79 -27.03 1.49
C PHE A 67 -16.60 -27.88 0.51
N GLU A 68 -17.54 -27.29 -0.26
CA GLU A 68 -18.39 -28.04 -1.20
C GLU A 68 -17.59 -28.79 -2.29
N ASN A 69 -16.40 -28.29 -2.60
CA ASN A 69 -15.49 -28.88 -3.59
C ASN A 69 -14.69 -30.07 -3.02
N TYR A 70 -14.76 -30.36 -1.72
CA TYR A 70 -14.06 -31.49 -1.12
C TYR A 70 -14.59 -32.85 -1.59
N LEU A 71 -15.90 -32.95 -1.86
CA LEU A 71 -16.53 -34.18 -2.40
C LEU A 71 -16.54 -34.21 -3.93
N LYS A 72 -16.56 -33.05 -4.57
CA LYS A 72 -16.53 -32.92 -6.04
C LYS A 72 -15.07 -32.91 -6.45
N ASN A 73 -14.50 -34.05 -6.83
CA ASN A 73 -13.08 -34.23 -7.15
C ASN A 73 -12.67 -33.46 -8.44
N GLN A 74 -12.66 -32.13 -8.35
CA GLN A 74 -12.45 -31.18 -9.43
C GLN A 74 -10.95 -31.07 -9.74
N THR A 75 -10.49 -31.93 -10.63
CA THR A 75 -9.21 -31.82 -11.35
C THR A 75 -9.18 -30.61 -12.32
N ALA A 76 -10.23 -29.80 -12.35
CA ALA A 76 -10.46 -28.70 -13.26
C ALA A 76 -9.66 -27.42 -12.92
N GLY A 77 -8.36 -27.47 -13.24
CA GLY A 77 -7.55 -26.29 -13.53
C GLY A 77 -7.06 -25.50 -12.32
N ARG A 78 -5.72 -25.41 -12.18
CA ARG A 78 -5.04 -24.51 -11.25
C ARG A 78 -5.23 -23.04 -11.65
N ARG A 79 -6.43 -22.49 -11.47
CA ARG A 79 -6.62 -21.05 -11.45
C ARG A 79 -5.85 -20.53 -10.25
N LYS A 80 -4.80 -19.72 -10.50
CA LYS A 80 -4.06 -19.04 -9.42
C LYS A 80 -5.07 -18.21 -8.64
N PHE A 81 -5.40 -18.64 -7.43
CA PHE A 81 -6.21 -17.84 -6.52
C PHE A 81 -5.32 -16.70 -6.00
N GLU A 82 -5.71 -15.48 -6.30
CA GLU A 82 -5.04 -14.27 -5.83
C GLU A 82 -5.69 -13.87 -4.51
N ILE A 83 -4.91 -13.87 -3.43
CA ILE A 83 -5.41 -13.59 -2.07
C ILE A 83 -5.87 -12.14 -2.03
N HIS A 84 -7.17 -11.91 -1.83
CA HIS A 84 -7.72 -10.58 -1.74
C HIS A 84 -7.75 -10.09 -0.28
N ASP A 85 -7.69 -8.78 -0.07
CA ASP A 85 -7.76 -8.20 1.27
C ASP A 85 -9.14 -8.41 1.93
N SER A 86 -10.19 -8.54 1.12
CA SER A 86 -11.53 -8.96 1.58
C SER A 86 -11.56 -10.36 2.18
N ASP A 87 -10.65 -11.23 1.75
CA ASP A 87 -10.54 -12.61 2.24
C ASP A 87 -9.79 -12.67 3.58
N ARG A 88 -9.27 -11.55 4.08
CA ARG A 88 -8.58 -11.49 5.38
C ARG A 88 -9.56 -11.28 6.54
N ILE A 89 -10.59 -12.14 6.61
CA ILE A 89 -11.71 -12.00 7.55
C ILE A 89 -11.28 -11.98 9.04
N PHE A 90 -10.17 -12.62 9.39
CA PHE A 90 -9.64 -12.62 10.76
C PHE A 90 -8.88 -11.32 11.04
N SER A 91 -8.02 -10.86 10.14
CA SER A 91 -7.36 -9.55 10.28
C SER A 91 -8.38 -8.41 10.32
N ASN A 92 -9.33 -8.41 9.38
CA ASN A 92 -10.41 -7.43 9.25
C ASN A 92 -11.43 -7.45 10.41
N SER A 93 -11.38 -8.45 11.30
CA SER A 93 -12.19 -8.46 12.53
C SER A 93 -11.69 -7.46 13.58
N SER A 94 -10.44 -6.99 13.45
CA SER A 94 -9.88 -5.89 14.24
C SER A 94 -9.85 -4.59 13.44
N LEU A 95 -10.08 -3.46 14.11
CA LEU A 95 -9.85 -2.13 13.54
C LEU A 95 -8.39 -1.65 13.71
N THR A 96 -7.58 -2.36 14.49
CA THR A 96 -6.19 -1.97 14.81
C THR A 96 -5.11 -2.72 14.04
N TYR A 97 -5.45 -3.80 13.32
CA TYR A 97 -4.43 -4.67 12.70
C TYR A 97 -3.47 -3.94 11.75
N GLN A 98 -3.97 -2.99 10.93
CA GLN A 98 -3.13 -2.18 10.04
C GLN A 98 -2.07 -1.38 10.81
N LYS A 99 -2.50 -0.70 11.89
CA LYS A 99 -1.60 0.04 12.77
C LYS A 99 -0.59 -0.88 13.48
N SER A 100 -0.98 -2.11 13.77
CA SER A 100 -0.10 -3.11 14.38
C SER A 100 0.92 -3.68 13.39
N LEU A 101 0.56 -3.81 12.10
CA LEU A 101 1.49 -4.09 11.01
C LEU A 101 2.51 -2.96 10.86
N ASP A 102 2.07 -1.69 10.86
CA ASP A 102 2.98 -0.53 10.83
C ASP A 102 3.94 -0.53 12.04
N LEU A 103 3.39 -0.70 13.25
CA LEU A 103 4.16 -0.68 14.51
C LEU A 103 5.20 -1.79 14.61
N MET A 104 4.96 -2.95 13.98
CA MET A 104 5.92 -4.05 13.94
C MET A 104 6.81 -4.03 12.69
N GLY A 105 6.38 -3.40 11.59
CA GLY A 105 7.17 -3.23 10.37
C GLY A 105 8.28 -2.18 10.51
N GLU A 106 8.01 -1.09 11.24
CA GLU A 106 9.01 -0.06 11.58
C GLU A 106 10.02 -0.55 12.66
N GLY A 107 9.83 -1.75 13.20
CA GLY A 107 10.42 -2.22 14.46
C GLY A 107 11.87 -2.70 14.42
N ASP A 108 12.47 -2.91 13.24
CA ASP A 108 13.82 -3.50 13.11
C ASP A 108 14.95 -2.44 13.05
N GLU A 109 14.62 -1.13 13.04
CA GLU A 109 15.61 -0.03 12.94
C GLU A 109 15.37 1.17 13.89
N SER A 110 14.66 1.03 15.03
CA SER A 110 14.38 2.21 15.88
C SER A 110 14.16 2.01 17.40
N THR A 111 14.81 1.04 18.05
CA THR A 111 14.84 0.99 19.54
C THR A 111 16.24 0.84 20.14
N ALA A 112 17.11 1.81 19.85
CA ALA A 112 18.24 2.15 20.70
C ALA A 112 18.15 3.63 21.11
N THR A 113 18.42 3.94 22.38
CA THR A 113 18.38 5.28 23.01
C THR A 113 16.99 5.91 23.23
N ASN A 114 16.43 5.74 24.44
CA ASN A 114 15.75 6.79 25.22
C ASN A 114 15.26 6.25 26.59
N ASP A 115 16.18 5.98 27.52
CA ASP A 115 15.83 5.70 28.93
C ASP A 115 16.95 6.08 29.94
N GLU A 116 17.75 7.08 29.58
CA GLU A 116 18.83 7.62 30.43
C GLU A 116 18.82 9.16 30.36
N TYR A 117 18.00 9.82 31.18
CA TYR A 117 18.29 11.20 31.62
C TYR A 117 17.60 11.56 32.94
N VAL A 118 18.38 11.52 34.02
CA VAL A 118 17.96 11.93 35.36
C VAL A 118 18.42 13.37 35.64
N LYS A 119 17.48 14.22 36.09
CA LYS A 119 17.64 15.59 36.66
C LYS A 119 18.12 16.72 35.71
N GLN A 120 17.24 17.70 35.46
CA GLN A 120 17.41 19.16 35.72
C GLN A 120 16.06 19.88 35.44
N PRO A 121 15.68 20.98 36.13
CA PRO A 121 14.41 21.69 35.91
C PRO A 121 14.59 23.03 35.18
N THR A 122 14.13 23.12 33.93
CA THR A 122 13.99 24.39 33.18
C THR A 122 12.81 24.29 32.19
N PRO A 123 12.22 25.42 31.71
CA PRO A 123 10.82 25.45 31.28
C PRO A 123 10.57 24.77 29.94
N GLY A 124 9.42 24.11 29.82
CA GLY A 124 9.10 23.26 28.67
C GLY A 124 8.79 24.03 27.36
N PRO A 125 8.93 23.36 26.21
CA PRO A 125 8.44 23.87 24.93
C PRO A 125 6.91 23.73 24.85
N LEU A 126 6.25 24.79 24.36
CA LEU A 126 4.80 24.81 24.14
C LEU A 126 4.40 23.80 23.07
N THR A 127 3.33 23.04 23.33
CA THR A 127 2.68 22.12 22.38
C THR A 127 2.03 22.89 21.22
N THR A 128 2.85 23.29 20.25
CA THR A 128 2.38 23.93 19.02
C THR A 128 1.95 22.85 18.04
N ILE A 129 0.65 22.80 17.73
CA ILE A 129 0.10 21.91 16.70
C ILE A 129 0.62 22.38 15.33
N ALA A 130 1.55 21.62 14.75
CA ALA A 130 2.05 21.89 13.40
C ALA A 130 0.99 21.47 12.36
N VAL A 131 0.27 22.47 11.83
CA VAL A 131 -0.60 22.27 10.66
C VAL A 131 0.29 22.05 9.43
N PRO A 132 0.07 21.01 8.60
CA PRO A 132 0.85 20.80 7.39
C PRO A 132 0.64 21.98 6.42
N PRO A 133 1.70 22.47 5.74
CA PRO A 133 1.58 23.59 4.81
C PRO A 133 0.64 23.22 3.65
N ALA A 134 -0.28 24.13 3.33
CA ALA A 134 -1.25 23.94 2.26
C ALA A 134 -0.57 23.59 0.93
N THR A 135 -1.17 22.66 0.18
CA THR A 135 -0.67 22.21 -1.13
C THR A 135 -0.69 23.36 -2.13
N ARG A 136 0.45 24.03 -2.27
CA ARG A 136 0.67 25.03 -3.32
C ARG A 136 0.56 24.35 -4.67
N THR A 137 -0.53 24.58 -5.39
CA THR A 137 -0.69 24.15 -6.77
C THR A 137 0.46 24.73 -7.60
N GLN A 138 1.38 23.86 -8.05
CA GLN A 138 2.37 24.24 -9.05
C GLN A 138 1.65 24.35 -10.39
N GLU A 139 1.16 25.55 -10.70
CA GLU A 139 0.76 25.96 -12.04
C GLU A 139 1.93 25.71 -12.99
N LEU A 140 1.82 24.63 -13.79
CA LEU A 140 2.85 24.25 -14.75
C LEU A 140 2.96 25.33 -15.82
N SER A 141 4.18 25.83 -16.04
CA SER A 141 4.46 26.89 -17.00
C SER A 141 3.86 26.56 -18.37
N VAL A 142 3.44 27.60 -19.12
CA VAL A 142 2.82 27.48 -20.45
C VAL A 142 3.65 26.62 -21.41
N ALA A 143 4.98 26.61 -21.25
CA ALA A 143 5.88 25.74 -22.00
C ALA A 143 5.75 24.24 -21.63
N GLN A 144 5.54 23.91 -20.35
CA GLN A 144 5.38 22.55 -19.85
C GLN A 144 4.01 21.97 -20.25
N THR A 145 2.93 22.75 -20.10
CA THR A 145 1.58 22.31 -20.52
C THR A 145 1.50 22.09 -22.04
N LYS A 146 2.18 22.92 -22.86
CA LYS A 146 2.31 22.68 -24.30
C LYS A 146 3.07 21.37 -24.61
N LYS A 147 4.17 21.09 -23.90
CA LYS A 147 4.95 19.85 -24.06
C LYS A 147 4.16 18.59 -23.70
N ILE A 148 3.32 18.66 -22.66
CA ILE A 148 2.44 17.54 -22.26
C ILE A 148 1.36 17.29 -23.33
N LYS A 149 0.68 18.35 -23.80
CA LYS A 149 -0.34 18.24 -24.86
C LYS A 149 0.22 17.65 -26.16
N ASP A 150 1.42 18.08 -26.58
CA ASP A 150 2.04 17.55 -27.81
C ASP A 150 2.45 16.08 -27.66
N ARG A 151 3.03 15.69 -26.51
CA ARG A 151 3.33 14.28 -26.17
C ARG A 151 2.09 13.40 -26.27
N ASP A 152 0.95 13.88 -25.78
CA ASP A 152 -0.29 13.10 -25.76
C ASP A 152 -0.97 13.05 -27.14
N TYR A 153 -0.84 14.10 -27.95
CA TYR A 153 -1.22 14.06 -29.37
C TYR A 153 -0.39 13.03 -30.15
N GLN A 154 0.94 13.00 -29.95
CA GLN A 154 1.82 12.00 -30.57
C GLN A 154 1.50 10.57 -30.10
N ARG A 155 1.23 10.37 -28.80
CA ARG A 155 0.79 9.07 -28.25
C ARG A 155 -0.52 8.61 -28.90
N ARG A 156 -1.52 9.50 -29.01
CA ARG A 156 -2.82 9.19 -29.60
C ARG A 156 -2.72 8.92 -31.10
N LYS A 157 -1.88 9.66 -31.84
CA LYS A 157 -1.62 9.43 -33.26
C LYS A 157 -0.95 8.07 -33.55
N ARG A 158 -0.03 7.62 -32.69
CA ARG A 158 0.52 6.24 -32.78
C ARG A 158 -0.56 5.20 -32.47
N ALA A 159 -1.35 5.40 -31.41
CA ALA A 159 -2.43 4.49 -31.04
C ALA A 159 -3.48 4.32 -32.15
N SER A 160 -3.86 5.41 -32.83
CA SER A 160 -4.80 5.34 -33.97
C SER A 160 -4.21 4.60 -35.17
N ALA A 161 -2.92 4.80 -35.48
CA ALA A 161 -2.25 4.06 -36.56
C ALA A 161 -2.11 2.56 -36.24
N SER A 162 -1.87 2.19 -34.98
CA SER A 162 -1.85 0.78 -34.57
C SER A 162 -3.24 0.14 -34.53
N MET A 163 -4.32 0.93 -34.35
CA MET A 163 -5.69 0.44 -34.43
C MET A 163 -6.15 0.22 -35.88
N SER A 164 -5.77 1.08 -36.83
CA SER A 164 -6.16 0.91 -38.24
C SER A 164 -5.57 -0.34 -38.90
N HIS A 165 -4.48 -0.90 -38.36
CA HIS A 165 -3.90 -2.18 -38.79
C HIS A 165 -4.45 -3.41 -38.05
N ARG A 166 -5.46 -3.24 -37.17
CA ARG A 166 -5.94 -4.30 -36.27
C ARG A 166 -7.45 -4.55 -36.33
N SER A 167 -8.16 -3.95 -37.28
CA SER A 167 -9.63 -4.02 -37.40
C SER A 167 -10.15 -4.48 -38.77
N THR A 168 -9.33 -5.19 -39.56
CA THR A 168 -9.76 -5.85 -40.81
C THR A 168 -9.18 -7.26 -40.90
N GLY A 169 -10.00 -8.29 -40.65
CA GLY A 169 -9.65 -9.67 -40.99
C GLY A 169 -10.13 -10.74 -40.00
N GLU A 170 -11.43 -11.07 -40.03
CA GLU A 170 -11.94 -12.44 -39.86
C GLU A 170 -13.41 -12.51 -40.33
N SER A 171 -13.63 -12.86 -41.60
CA SER A 171 -14.89 -13.38 -42.20
C SER A 171 -14.58 -13.78 -43.67
N ASP A 172 -15.22 -14.84 -44.14
CA ASP A 172 -14.82 -15.68 -45.29
C ASP A 172 -15.15 -15.15 -46.72
N GLU A 173 -14.84 -16.04 -47.68
CA GLU A 173 -15.37 -16.19 -49.06
C GLU A 173 -14.54 -15.64 -50.25
N GLU A 174 -14.57 -16.41 -51.36
CA GLU A 174 -13.79 -16.22 -52.60
C GLU A 174 -14.12 -14.94 -53.39
N LEU A 175 -13.17 -14.47 -54.23
CA LEU A 175 -13.38 -14.31 -55.70
C LEU A 175 -12.14 -13.78 -56.47
N VAL A 176 -11.81 -14.50 -57.56
CA VAL A 176 -11.04 -14.16 -58.79
C VAL A 176 -9.99 -13.03 -58.85
N SER A 177 -8.76 -13.45 -59.22
CA SER A 177 -7.89 -12.92 -60.29
C SER A 177 -7.92 -11.43 -60.69
N ALA A 178 -6.82 -10.69 -60.42
CA ALA A 178 -6.39 -9.58 -61.26
C ALA A 178 -4.87 -9.34 -61.28
N VAL A 179 -4.26 -9.63 -62.43
CA VAL A 179 -3.11 -9.01 -63.13
C VAL A 179 -1.89 -8.45 -62.37
N SER A 180 -0.73 -8.74 -62.95
CA SER A 180 0.61 -8.24 -62.64
C SER A 180 0.75 -6.71 -62.54
N SER A 181 1.55 -6.23 -61.58
CA SER A 181 2.53 -5.17 -61.87
C SER A 181 3.78 -5.29 -61.00
N SER A 182 4.93 -5.50 -61.66
CA SER A 182 6.25 -5.45 -61.03
C SER A 182 6.65 -4.01 -60.74
N SER A 183 7.20 -3.73 -59.56
CA SER A 183 8.01 -2.52 -59.31
C SER A 183 9.02 -2.76 -58.19
N ARG A 184 10.31 -2.69 -58.52
CA ARG A 184 11.45 -2.84 -57.60
C ARG A 184 12.09 -1.47 -57.29
N ARG A 185 12.83 -1.43 -56.16
CA ARG A 185 13.93 -0.49 -55.77
C ARG A 185 13.55 0.76 -54.94
N PRO A 186 14.50 1.36 -54.16
CA PRO A 186 15.71 0.80 -53.53
C PRO A 186 15.92 1.20 -52.04
N PRO A 187 16.80 0.54 -51.27
CA PRO A 187 17.31 1.08 -50.01
C PRO A 187 18.38 2.17 -50.24
N LYS A 188 18.45 3.15 -49.33
CA LYS A 188 19.42 4.27 -49.39
C LYS A 188 20.82 3.85 -48.94
N ARG A 189 21.86 4.32 -49.64
CA ARG A 189 23.28 4.16 -49.28
C ARG A 189 23.57 4.80 -47.91
N ALA A 190 24.38 4.13 -47.09
CA ALA A 190 25.06 4.78 -45.96
C ALA A 190 26.09 5.82 -46.48
N ARG A 191 26.30 6.89 -45.72
CA ARG A 191 27.35 7.88 -46.00
C ARG A 191 28.70 7.37 -45.49
N LEU A 192 29.74 7.60 -46.28
CA LEU A 192 31.14 7.43 -45.90
C LEU A 192 31.47 8.36 -44.71
N ALA A 193 32.16 7.81 -43.71
CA ALA A 193 33.08 8.60 -42.90
C ALA A 193 34.46 8.47 -43.55
N ALA A 194 35.14 9.59 -43.73
CA ALA A 194 36.51 9.65 -44.23
C ALA A 194 37.37 10.29 -43.15
N THR A 195 38.48 9.63 -42.83
CA THR A 195 39.75 10.05 -42.18
C THR A 195 40.59 8.77 -42.13
N ASP A 196 41.78 8.67 -42.73
CA ASP A 196 43.06 9.29 -42.30
C ASP A 196 43.45 8.75 -40.90
N ASP A 197 44.64 8.24 -40.58
CA ASP A 197 45.84 7.84 -41.35
C ASP A 197 46.16 6.35 -40.97
N ASP A 198 47.17 5.62 -41.45
CA ASP A 198 48.34 5.87 -42.32
C ASP A 198 48.53 4.63 -43.23
#